data_AF-A0A653Q1G9-F1
#
_entry.id   AF-A0A653Q1G9-F1
#
_cell.length_a   1.000
_cell.length_b   1.000
_cell.length_c   1.000
_cell.angle_alpha   90.00
_cell.angle_beta   90.00
_cell.angle_gamma   90.00
#
_symmetry.space_group_name_H-M   'P 1'
#
loop_
_entity.id
_entity.type
_entity.pdbx_description
1 polymer ?
#
loop_
_entity_poly.entity_id
_entity_poly.type
_entity_poly.pdbx_seq_one_letter_code
_entity_poly.pdbx_strand_id
1 'polypeptide(L)'
;MMELLFAMVLAAQEPERTLPLAEVKQADPLVLAPKVLPPETAERITGGWVRRYWVPGQVYRALFWEKSQPERDGICARRVHVVSAGDPSAPGNPDNPETMLTVSDLSSGMQYGPSYPEPATEARCAELTGYIGGSEGQMDGQLGTLGRLTEAMRLAAGTDELPFAVECDPQESATACDDPRRVLAELPLDKLLRVQPSRPLPPRDASTPPGPRLFVQTDAPRNWNAAEVEFDISGHGARSWIVTLTGDKQVETVRLRSAMIIRH
;
A
#
# COMPACT_ATOMS: atom_id res chain seq x y z
N MET A 1 13.82 -13.56 61.71
CA MET A 1 12.48 -13.89 61.20
C MET A 1 12.09 -12.71 60.33
N MET A 2 12.17 -12.88 59.01
CA MET A 2 12.12 -11.79 58.03
C MET A 2 10.89 -12.06 57.14
N GLU A 3 9.88 -11.20 57.24
CA GLU A 3 8.66 -11.29 56.43
C GLU A 3 8.96 -10.81 55.01
N LEU A 4 8.79 -11.71 54.05
CA LEU A 4 8.82 -11.43 52.61
C LEU A 4 7.43 -10.94 52.19
N LEU A 5 7.30 -9.62 51.99
CA LEU A 5 6.17 -9.02 51.31
C LEU A 5 6.28 -9.30 49.80
N PHE A 6 5.51 -10.28 49.31
CA PHE A 6 5.22 -10.44 47.89
C PHE A 6 4.23 -9.36 47.46
N ALA A 7 4.71 -8.33 46.77
CA ALA A 7 3.84 -7.45 45.99
C ALA A 7 3.42 -8.20 44.72
N MET A 8 2.19 -8.72 44.71
CA MET A 8 1.53 -9.14 43.47
C MET A 8 1.19 -7.87 42.68
N VAL A 9 1.99 -7.58 41.66
CA VAL A 9 1.58 -6.65 40.60
C VAL A 9 0.51 -7.37 39.79
N LEU A 10 -0.75 -7.07 40.08
CA LEU A 10 -1.85 -7.31 39.15
C LEU A 10 -1.55 -6.48 37.91
N ALA A 11 -1.21 -7.13 36.80
CA ALA A 11 -1.27 -6.52 35.48
C ALA A 11 -2.74 -6.12 35.25
N ALA A 12 -3.08 -4.87 35.54
CA ALA A 12 -4.36 -4.31 35.16
C ALA A 12 -4.41 -4.37 33.63
N GLN A 13 -5.27 -5.20 33.07
CA GLN A 13 -5.62 -5.11 31.65
C GLN A 13 -6.16 -3.70 31.44
N GLU A 14 -5.54 -2.94 30.54
CA GLU A 14 -6.10 -1.67 30.11
C GLU A 14 -7.53 -1.91 29.62
N PRO A 15 -8.50 -1.05 30.00
CA PRO A 15 -9.88 -1.24 29.59
C PRO A 15 -9.96 -1.29 28.06
N GLU A 16 -10.70 -2.27 27.55
CA GLU A 16 -10.94 -2.43 26.11
C GLU A 16 -11.51 -1.14 25.54
N ARG A 17 -10.76 -0.52 24.62
CA ARG A 17 -11.13 0.76 24.03
C ARG A 17 -12.25 0.51 23.03
N THR A 18 -13.39 1.18 23.20
CA THR A 18 -14.55 1.02 22.32
C THR A 18 -15.05 2.36 21.79
N LEU A 19 -15.67 2.35 20.61
CA LEU A 19 -16.31 3.52 19.99
C LEU A 19 -17.63 3.16 19.31
N PRO A 20 -18.64 4.05 19.32
CA PRO A 20 -19.87 3.83 18.56
C PRO A 20 -19.61 3.79 17.04
N LEU A 21 -20.36 2.94 16.33
CA LEU A 21 -20.29 2.83 14.86
C LEU A 21 -20.47 4.17 14.16
N ALA A 22 -21.39 5.02 14.64
CA ALA A 22 -21.63 6.35 14.09
C ALA A 22 -20.37 7.23 14.07
N GLU A 23 -19.50 7.08 15.07
CA GLU A 23 -18.27 7.86 15.16
C GLU A 23 -17.19 7.41 14.18
N VAL A 24 -17.25 6.16 13.69
CA VAL A 24 -16.23 5.58 12.81
C VAL A 24 -16.68 5.61 11.34
N LYS A 25 -17.95 5.31 11.06
CA LYS A 25 -18.48 5.07 9.71
C LYS A 25 -18.31 6.26 8.75
N GLN A 26 -18.30 7.50 9.26
CA GLN A 26 -18.17 8.73 8.47
C GLN A 26 -17.08 9.66 9.04
N ALA A 27 -16.17 9.12 9.83
CA ALA A 27 -15.22 9.95 10.55
C ALA A 27 -14.25 10.63 9.58
N ASP A 28 -14.09 11.94 9.75
CA ASP A 28 -12.86 12.61 9.32
C ASP A 28 -11.69 12.01 10.13
N PRO A 29 -10.62 11.50 9.47
CA PRO A 29 -9.46 10.95 10.16
C PRO A 29 -8.85 11.90 11.19
N LEU A 30 -8.86 13.21 10.96
CA LEU A 30 -8.33 14.20 11.92
C LEU A 30 -9.22 14.35 13.16
N VAL A 31 -10.52 14.10 13.02
CA VAL A 31 -11.47 14.09 14.14
C VAL A 31 -11.42 12.76 14.90
N LEU A 32 -11.16 11.64 14.20
CA LEU A 32 -11.06 10.32 14.82
C LEU A 32 -9.75 10.13 15.58
N ALA A 33 -8.64 10.69 15.08
CA ALA A 33 -7.29 10.47 15.64
C ALA A 33 -7.20 10.72 17.16
N PRO A 34 -7.68 11.84 17.74
CA PRO A 34 -7.62 12.08 19.19
C PRO A 34 -8.43 11.09 20.05
N LYS A 35 -9.36 10.34 19.44
CA LYS A 35 -10.21 9.35 20.14
C LYS A 35 -9.59 7.96 20.17
N VAL A 36 -8.80 7.62 19.15
CA VAL A 36 -8.27 6.25 18.96
C VAL A 36 -6.77 6.14 19.12
N LEU A 37 -6.03 7.26 19.11
CA LEU A 37 -4.58 7.29 19.25
C LEU A 37 -4.15 7.86 20.60
N PRO A 38 -2.95 7.50 21.11
CA PRO A 38 -2.33 8.21 22.21
C PRO A 38 -2.19 9.72 21.91
N PRO A 39 -2.39 10.63 22.90
CA PRO A 39 -2.40 12.07 22.67
C PRO A 39 -1.15 12.58 21.94
N GLU A 40 0.02 12.12 22.34
CA GLU A 40 1.30 12.50 21.75
C GLU A 40 1.41 12.11 20.27
N THR A 41 0.70 11.06 19.85
CA THR A 41 0.65 10.61 18.45
C THR A 41 -0.43 11.36 17.68
N ALA A 42 -1.60 11.59 18.29
CA ALA A 42 -2.70 12.31 17.68
C ALA A 42 -2.29 13.73 17.25
N GLU A 43 -1.51 14.43 18.07
CA GLU A 43 -1.01 15.79 17.79
C GLU A 43 -0.09 15.87 16.57
N ARG A 44 0.51 14.76 16.14
CA ARG A 44 1.41 14.69 14.98
C ARG A 44 0.72 14.30 13.68
N ILE A 45 -0.56 13.88 13.74
CA ILE A 45 -1.30 13.44 12.57
C ILE A 45 -1.63 14.63 11.67
N THR A 46 -1.36 14.47 10.38
CA THR A 46 -1.63 15.49 9.35
C THR A 46 -2.69 15.04 8.33
N GLY A 47 -3.07 13.76 8.36
CA GLY A 47 -4.16 13.22 7.55
C GLY A 47 -4.40 11.74 7.78
N GLY A 48 -5.29 11.15 7.00
CA GLY A 48 -5.62 9.75 7.10
C GLY A 48 -6.70 9.31 6.12
N TRP A 49 -7.16 8.07 6.28
CA TRP A 49 -8.44 7.61 5.76
C TRP A 49 -9.08 6.63 6.74
N VAL A 50 -10.40 6.55 6.69
CA VAL A 50 -11.20 5.51 7.36
C VAL A 50 -12.00 4.77 6.30
N ARG A 51 -11.92 3.44 6.29
CA ARG A 51 -12.61 2.62 5.28
C ARG A 51 -13.22 1.39 5.91
N ARG A 52 -14.38 0.99 5.43
CA ARG A 52 -14.97 -0.31 5.74
C ARG A 52 -14.10 -1.42 5.14
N TYR A 53 -13.83 -2.44 5.94
CA TYR A 53 -13.20 -3.68 5.49
C TYR A 53 -14.31 -4.72 5.25
N TRP A 54 -14.39 -5.25 4.03
CA TRP A 54 -15.47 -6.14 3.60
C TRP A 54 -15.25 -7.58 4.09
N VAL A 55 -15.29 -7.74 5.40
CA VAL A 55 -15.31 -9.04 6.10
C VAL A 55 -16.64 -9.17 6.85
N PRO A 56 -17.05 -10.38 7.28
CA PRO A 56 -18.23 -10.53 8.12
C PRO A 56 -18.18 -9.61 9.36
N GLY A 57 -19.31 -8.95 9.67
CA GLY A 57 -19.43 -7.98 10.75
C GLY A 57 -19.31 -6.50 10.32
N GLN A 58 -19.08 -5.64 11.31
CA GLN A 58 -18.80 -4.21 11.13
C GLN A 58 -17.34 -3.94 11.45
N VAL A 59 -16.47 -3.99 10.44
CA VAL A 59 -15.03 -3.75 10.62
C VAL A 59 -14.61 -2.56 9.78
N TYR A 60 -13.99 -1.59 10.43
CA TYR A 60 -13.41 -0.39 9.82
C TYR A 60 -11.93 -0.37 10.10
N ARG A 61 -11.15 0.00 9.09
CA ARG A 61 -9.72 0.25 9.22
C ARG A 61 -9.50 1.75 9.09
N ALA A 62 -8.81 2.31 10.07
CA ALA A 62 -8.34 3.69 10.02
C ALA A 62 -6.82 3.69 9.87
N LEU A 63 -6.34 4.45 8.89
CA LEU A 63 -4.92 4.72 8.67
C LEU A 63 -4.70 6.21 8.84
N PHE A 64 -3.79 6.59 9.72
CA PHE A 64 -3.37 7.98 9.95
C PHE A 64 -1.93 8.14 9.52
N TRP A 65 -1.55 9.33 9.05
CA TRP A 65 -0.16 9.64 8.71
C TRP A 65 0.31 10.96 9.32
N GLU A 66 1.56 10.94 9.75
CA GLU A 66 2.30 12.14 10.15
C GLU A 66 2.80 12.91 8.91
N LYS A 67 3.37 14.09 9.11
CA LYS A 67 3.95 14.91 8.04
C LYS A 67 5.02 14.10 7.28
N SER A 68 4.90 14.08 5.95
CA SER A 68 5.90 13.50 5.07
C SER A 68 7.21 14.29 5.06
N GLN A 69 8.34 13.59 5.02
CA GLN A 69 9.69 14.17 5.04
C GLN A 69 10.58 13.56 3.96
N PRO A 70 11.59 14.29 3.47
CA PRO A 70 12.65 13.70 2.66
C PRO A 70 13.41 12.63 3.46
N GLU A 71 13.61 11.46 2.87
CA GLU A 71 14.37 10.36 3.49
C GLU A 71 15.75 10.20 2.83
N ARG A 72 15.76 10.16 1.50
CA ARG A 72 16.96 10.06 0.65
C ARG A 72 16.65 10.53 -0.76
N ASP A 73 17.66 10.57 -1.63
CA ASP A 73 17.52 11.02 -3.02
C ASP A 73 16.31 10.37 -3.72
N GLY A 74 15.35 11.22 -4.12
CA GLY A 74 14.16 10.80 -4.84
C GLY A 74 13.09 10.09 -4.00
N ILE A 75 13.25 9.96 -2.68
CA ILE A 75 12.34 9.21 -1.80
C ILE A 75 11.88 10.08 -0.62
N CYS A 76 10.57 10.16 -0.47
CA CYS A 76 9.91 10.69 0.71
C CYS A 76 9.46 9.55 1.64
N ALA A 77 9.48 9.81 2.94
CA ALA A 77 8.95 8.89 3.96
C ALA A 77 7.88 9.58 4.80
N ARG A 78 6.95 8.80 5.33
CA ARG A 78 6.01 9.26 6.36
C ARG A 78 5.74 8.14 7.36
N ARG A 79 5.61 8.50 8.63
CA ARG A 79 5.14 7.57 9.65
C ARG A 79 3.63 7.39 9.50
N VAL A 80 3.19 6.14 9.60
CA VAL A 80 1.77 5.80 9.59
C VAL A 80 1.36 5.00 10.81
N HIS A 81 0.10 5.14 11.15
CA HIS A 81 -0.55 4.53 12.31
C HIS A 81 -1.82 3.85 11.84
N VAL A 82 -2.04 2.61 12.25
CA VAL A 82 -3.19 1.81 11.87
C VAL A 82 -3.88 1.31 13.11
N VAL A 83 -5.19 1.52 13.14
CA VAL A 83 -6.11 0.90 14.09
C VAL A 83 -7.26 0.27 13.31
N SER A 84 -7.81 -0.80 13.83
CA SER A 84 -9.07 -1.36 13.34
C SER A 84 -10.13 -1.17 14.42
N ALA A 85 -11.34 -0.82 14.03
CA ALA A 85 -12.48 -0.78 14.92
C ALA A 85 -13.50 -1.80 14.39
N GLY A 86 -13.87 -2.79 15.19
CA GLY A 86 -14.93 -3.69 14.77
C GLY A 86 -15.52 -4.57 15.84
N ASP A 87 -16.68 -5.12 15.50
CA ASP A 87 -17.30 -6.21 16.22
C ASP A 87 -17.47 -7.39 15.24
N PRO A 88 -16.61 -8.42 15.32
CA PRO A 88 -16.69 -9.59 14.47
C PRO A 88 -17.86 -10.51 14.83
N SER A 89 -18.48 -10.32 16.01
CA SER A 89 -19.54 -11.15 16.56
C SER A 89 -20.94 -10.56 16.41
N ALA A 90 -21.07 -9.24 16.13
CA ALA A 90 -22.33 -8.52 15.98
C ALA A 90 -23.31 -9.24 15.02
N PRO A 91 -24.35 -9.94 15.54
CA PRO A 91 -25.39 -10.55 14.72
C PRO A 91 -26.54 -9.57 14.43
N GLY A 92 -26.40 -8.30 14.83
CA GLY A 92 -27.45 -7.27 14.77
C GLY A 92 -27.37 -6.40 13.52
N ASN A 93 -28.42 -5.61 13.32
CA ASN A 93 -28.59 -4.69 12.19
C ASN A 93 -27.27 -3.96 11.88
N PRO A 94 -26.66 -4.17 10.69
CA PRO A 94 -25.32 -3.67 10.35
C PRO A 94 -25.17 -2.14 10.42
N ASP A 95 -26.29 -1.42 10.58
CA ASP A 95 -26.34 0.03 10.58
C ASP A 95 -26.87 0.64 11.88
N ASN A 96 -26.94 -0.09 13.00
CA ASN A 96 -27.25 0.54 14.29
C ASN A 96 -26.10 1.49 14.70
N PRO A 97 -26.33 2.82 14.76
CA PRO A 97 -25.29 3.79 15.08
C PRO A 97 -24.67 3.61 16.48
N GLU A 98 -25.42 3.01 17.41
CA GLU A 98 -25.02 2.78 18.80
C GLU A 98 -24.22 1.47 19.00
N THR A 99 -23.99 0.69 17.94
CA THR A 99 -23.15 -0.51 18.03
C THR A 99 -21.75 -0.12 18.47
N MET A 100 -21.31 -0.66 19.60
CA MET A 100 -19.96 -0.43 20.12
C MET A 100 -18.95 -1.32 19.39
N LEU A 101 -17.92 -0.70 18.83
CA LEU A 101 -16.84 -1.37 18.10
C LEU A 101 -15.60 -1.43 19.00
N THR A 102 -14.99 -2.60 19.12
CA THR A 102 -13.69 -2.75 19.78
C THR A 102 -12.60 -2.15 18.90
N VAL A 103 -11.79 -1.26 19.48
CA VAL A 103 -10.63 -0.67 18.84
C VAL A 103 -9.40 -1.53 19.13
N SER A 104 -8.74 -1.97 18.07
CA SER A 104 -7.49 -2.74 18.16
C SER A 104 -6.35 -1.91 18.72
N ASP A 105 -5.32 -2.59 19.17
CA ASP A 105 -4.04 -1.95 19.47
C ASP A 105 -3.51 -1.15 18.28
N LEU A 106 -2.74 -0.11 18.62
CA LEU A 106 -2.07 0.74 17.66
C LEU A 106 -0.92 0.00 16.98
N SER A 107 -0.99 -0.17 15.67
CA SER A 107 0.15 -0.57 14.85
C SER A 107 0.77 0.67 14.20
N SER A 108 2.10 0.75 14.19
CA SER A 108 2.83 1.87 13.57
C SER A 108 3.89 1.36 12.61
N GLY A 109 4.16 2.12 11.55
CA GLY A 109 5.18 1.78 10.57
C GLY A 109 5.60 2.96 9.72
N MET A 110 6.50 2.71 8.77
CA MET A 110 6.92 3.69 7.78
C MET A 110 6.31 3.37 6.42
N GLN A 111 5.92 4.42 5.70
CA GLN A 111 5.62 4.34 4.28
C GLN A 111 6.55 5.23 3.50
N TYR A 112 6.79 4.87 2.24
CA TYR A 112 7.69 5.56 1.33
C TYR A 112 7.02 5.84 0.00
N GLY A 113 7.35 6.99 -0.59
CA GLY A 113 6.82 7.43 -1.88
C GLY A 113 7.94 8.03 -2.74
N PRO A 114 7.99 7.73 -4.05
CA PRO A 114 8.95 8.36 -4.96
C PRO A 114 8.56 9.82 -5.22
N SER A 115 9.52 10.74 -5.14
CA SER A 115 9.29 12.18 -5.42
C SER A 115 9.39 12.54 -6.91
N TYR A 116 9.86 11.60 -7.74
CA TYR A 116 10.07 11.75 -9.18
C TYR A 116 8.89 12.48 -9.87
N PRO A 117 9.15 13.37 -10.84
CA PRO A 117 10.47 13.73 -11.40
C PRO A 117 11.27 14.72 -10.57
N GLU A 118 10.70 15.22 -9.48
CA GLU A 118 11.30 16.27 -8.66
C GLU A 118 12.16 15.69 -7.53
N PRO A 119 13.15 16.45 -7.03
CA PRO A 119 13.88 16.08 -5.82
C PRO A 119 12.96 15.94 -4.61
N ALA A 120 13.33 15.06 -3.68
CA ALA A 120 12.63 14.92 -2.41
C ALA A 120 12.91 16.14 -1.52
N THR A 121 12.04 17.15 -1.60
CA THR A 121 12.03 18.33 -0.72
C THR A 121 10.86 18.25 0.25
N GLU A 122 10.88 19.01 1.35
CA GLU A 122 9.74 19.04 2.28
C GLU A 122 8.42 19.40 1.58
N ALA A 123 8.45 20.41 0.70
CA ALA A 123 7.27 20.83 -0.05
C ALA A 123 6.76 19.70 -0.97
N ARG A 124 7.67 19.08 -1.73
CA ARG A 124 7.32 17.96 -2.61
C ARG A 124 6.75 16.78 -1.83
N CYS A 125 7.40 16.38 -0.74
CA CYS A 125 6.95 15.26 0.08
C CYS A 125 5.57 15.51 0.71
N ALA A 126 5.25 16.76 1.05
CA ALA A 126 3.93 17.12 1.58
C ALA A 126 2.80 16.98 0.55
N GLU A 127 3.10 17.13 -0.75
CA GLU A 127 2.14 17.01 -1.85
C GLU A 127 1.93 15.57 -2.34
N LEU A 128 2.83 14.65 -2.00
CA LEU A 128 2.73 13.27 -2.44
C LEU A 128 1.50 12.58 -1.83
N THR A 129 0.83 11.78 -2.67
CA THR A 129 -0.32 10.97 -2.28
C THR A 129 -0.05 9.47 -2.41
N GLY A 130 0.86 9.08 -3.32
CA GLY A 130 1.29 7.70 -3.54
C GLY A 130 2.37 7.26 -2.56
N TYR A 131 2.03 6.34 -1.66
CA TYR A 131 2.92 5.79 -0.65
C TYR A 131 2.72 4.29 -0.51
N ILE A 132 3.82 3.55 -0.38
CA ILE A 132 3.81 2.12 -0.07
C ILE A 132 4.36 1.86 1.33
N GLY A 133 3.76 0.89 2.00
CA GLY A 133 4.32 0.27 3.20
C GLY A 133 4.50 -1.23 2.97
N GLY A 134 5.33 -1.86 3.78
CA GLY A 134 5.60 -3.29 3.73
C GLY A 134 6.02 -3.82 5.10
N SER A 135 6.04 -5.14 5.24
CA SER A 135 6.69 -5.79 6.39
C SER A 135 8.17 -5.43 6.40
N GLU A 136 8.78 -5.27 7.59
CA GLU A 136 10.17 -4.84 7.76
C GLU A 136 11.17 -5.62 6.87
N GLY A 137 10.95 -6.93 6.65
CA GLY A 137 11.81 -7.76 5.81
C GLY A 137 11.68 -7.58 4.28
N GLN A 138 10.83 -6.67 3.80
CA GLN A 138 10.60 -6.42 2.36
C GLN A 138 10.97 -5.00 1.91
N MET A 139 11.21 -4.09 2.86
CA MET A 139 11.30 -2.67 2.57
C MET A 139 12.45 -2.32 1.61
N ASP A 140 13.64 -2.88 1.84
CA ASP A 140 14.80 -2.61 0.98
C ASP A 140 14.56 -3.02 -0.47
N GLY A 141 13.92 -4.17 -0.68
CA GLY A 141 13.58 -4.65 -2.02
C GLY A 141 12.49 -3.82 -2.71
N GLN A 142 11.49 -3.36 -1.94
CA GLN A 142 10.47 -2.44 -2.44
C GLN A 142 11.09 -1.11 -2.89
N LEU A 143 11.95 -0.53 -2.06
CA LEU A 143 12.57 0.74 -2.37
C LEU A 143 13.60 0.63 -3.50
N GLY A 144 14.37 -0.47 -3.55
CA GLY A 144 15.27 -0.75 -4.67
C GLY A 144 14.51 -0.90 -5.98
N THR A 145 13.32 -1.51 -5.94
CA THR A 145 12.42 -1.60 -7.11
C THR A 145 11.90 -0.23 -7.52
N LEU A 146 11.46 0.60 -6.57
CA LEU A 146 11.03 1.97 -6.89
C LEU A 146 12.16 2.80 -7.50
N GLY A 147 13.39 2.71 -6.97
CA GLY A 147 14.54 3.42 -7.52
C GLY A 147 14.82 3.01 -8.98
N ARG A 148 14.80 1.70 -9.27
CA ARG A 148 14.94 1.19 -10.64
C ARG A 148 13.81 1.65 -11.56
N LEU A 149 12.57 1.66 -11.06
CA LEU A 149 11.42 2.14 -11.83
C LEU A 149 11.56 3.63 -12.14
N THR A 150 11.83 4.48 -11.16
CA THR A 150 11.96 5.94 -11.39
C THR A 150 13.10 6.26 -12.35
N GLU A 151 14.19 5.48 -12.32
CA GLU A 151 15.28 5.63 -13.29
C GLU A 151 14.86 5.18 -14.70
N ALA A 152 14.12 4.08 -14.83
CA ALA A 152 13.55 3.66 -16.10
C ALA A 152 12.57 4.70 -16.67
N MET A 153 11.74 5.31 -15.82
CA MET A 153 10.85 6.41 -16.20
C MET A 153 11.63 7.64 -16.69
N ARG A 154 12.71 8.00 -15.98
CA ARG A 154 13.61 9.11 -16.36
C ARG A 154 14.23 8.88 -17.74
N LEU A 155 14.73 7.68 -18.00
CA LEU A 155 15.32 7.30 -19.29
C LEU A 155 14.24 7.29 -20.40
N ALA A 156 13.05 6.78 -20.10
CA ALA A 156 11.92 6.76 -21.02
C ALA A 156 11.45 8.17 -21.41
N ALA A 157 11.50 9.13 -20.49
CA ALA A 157 11.17 10.55 -20.75
C ALA A 157 12.19 11.26 -21.65
N GLY A 158 13.42 10.76 -21.75
CA GLY A 158 14.44 11.26 -22.67
C GLY A 158 14.21 10.84 -24.12
N THR A 159 15.13 11.21 -25.02
CA THR A 159 15.09 10.85 -26.45
C THR A 159 16.07 9.75 -26.84
N ASP A 160 17.03 9.43 -25.97
CA ASP A 160 18.10 8.47 -26.26
C ASP A 160 17.58 7.03 -26.36
N GLU A 161 18.34 6.15 -27.00
CA GLU A 161 18.01 4.72 -27.02
C GLU A 161 17.95 4.15 -25.59
N LEU A 162 16.94 3.32 -25.32
CA LEU A 162 16.76 2.74 -23.99
C LEU A 162 17.74 1.57 -23.81
N PRO A 163 18.45 1.48 -22.67
CA PRO A 163 19.35 0.36 -22.38
C PRO A 163 18.60 -0.93 -21.98
N PHE A 164 17.28 -0.94 -22.08
CA PHE A 164 16.40 -2.05 -21.71
C PHE A 164 15.24 -2.18 -22.68
N ALA A 165 14.69 -3.38 -22.78
CA ALA A 165 13.48 -3.63 -23.55
C ALA A 165 12.25 -3.09 -22.82
N VAL A 166 11.33 -2.44 -23.54
CA VAL A 166 10.01 -2.04 -23.02
C VAL A 166 8.95 -2.65 -23.92
N GLU A 167 8.06 -3.42 -23.32
CA GLU A 167 6.99 -4.09 -24.05
C GLU A 167 5.66 -4.00 -23.31
N CYS A 168 4.57 -4.05 -24.06
CA CYS A 168 3.22 -4.10 -23.55
C CYS A 168 2.70 -5.53 -23.62
N ASP A 169 2.02 -5.98 -22.56
CA ASP A 169 1.43 -7.32 -22.54
C ASP A 169 0.28 -7.39 -23.58
N PRO A 170 0.36 -8.28 -24.58
CA PRO A 170 -0.63 -8.38 -25.64
C PRO A 170 -1.99 -8.92 -25.17
N GLN A 171 -2.12 -9.46 -23.95
CA GLN A 171 -3.33 -10.18 -23.55
C GLN A 171 -4.55 -9.29 -23.21
N GLU A 172 -4.41 -8.01 -22.85
CA GLU A 172 -5.56 -7.21 -22.35
C GLU A 172 -5.68 -5.74 -22.80
N SER A 173 -4.75 -5.17 -23.58
CA SER A 173 -4.94 -3.78 -24.04
C SER A 173 -4.17 -3.40 -25.30
N ALA A 174 -4.74 -3.70 -26.46
CA ALA A 174 -4.25 -3.18 -27.75
C ALA A 174 -4.51 -1.67 -27.96
N THR A 175 -5.02 -0.93 -26.95
CA THR A 175 -5.38 0.50 -27.08
C THR A 175 -4.81 1.42 -26.00
N ALA A 176 -4.24 0.88 -24.92
CA ALA A 176 -3.71 1.70 -23.81
C ALA A 176 -2.18 1.78 -23.78
N CYS A 177 -1.50 0.99 -24.61
CA CYS A 177 -0.06 0.78 -24.54
C CYS A 177 0.53 0.80 -25.96
N ASP A 178 0.07 1.75 -26.78
CA ASP A 178 0.46 1.86 -28.19
C ASP A 178 1.86 2.50 -28.34
N ASP A 179 2.26 3.27 -27.33
CA ASP A 179 3.62 3.81 -27.16
C ASP A 179 4.16 3.38 -25.78
N PRO A 180 4.86 2.22 -25.70
CA PRO A 180 5.36 1.67 -24.45
C PRO A 180 6.33 2.62 -23.73
N ARG A 181 7.15 3.37 -24.49
CA ARG A 181 8.11 4.31 -23.93
C ARG A 181 7.40 5.47 -23.26
N ARG A 182 6.43 6.06 -23.96
CA ARG A 182 5.64 7.16 -23.40
C ARG A 182 4.85 6.73 -22.17
N VAL A 183 4.20 5.55 -22.22
CA VAL A 183 3.45 5.02 -21.07
C VAL A 183 4.37 4.82 -19.87
N LEU A 184 5.57 4.28 -20.06
CA LEU A 184 6.56 4.16 -18.99
C LEU A 184 6.94 5.53 -18.41
N ALA A 185 7.21 6.52 -19.25
CA ALA A 185 7.59 7.87 -18.81
C ALA A 185 6.48 8.57 -18.00
N GLU A 186 5.20 8.27 -18.29
CA GLU A 186 4.01 8.94 -17.76
C GLU A 186 3.27 8.13 -16.67
N LEU A 187 3.90 7.09 -16.08
CA LEU A 187 3.25 6.29 -15.03
C LEU A 187 2.77 7.16 -13.85
N PRO A 188 1.55 6.93 -13.34
CA PRO A 188 0.95 7.79 -12.31
C PRO A 188 1.46 7.41 -10.91
N LEU A 189 2.66 7.87 -10.53
CA LEU A 189 3.27 7.56 -9.23
C LEU A 189 2.41 7.99 -8.03
N ASP A 190 1.54 9.00 -8.20
CA ASP A 190 0.56 9.42 -7.21
C ASP A 190 -0.53 8.37 -6.95
N LYS A 191 -0.69 7.40 -7.86
CA LYS A 191 -1.62 6.26 -7.76
C LYS A 191 -0.94 4.96 -7.36
N LEU A 192 0.30 5.01 -6.88
CA LEU A 192 1.05 3.84 -6.43
C LEU A 192 0.28 3.07 -5.35
N LEU A 193 -0.01 1.81 -5.63
CA LEU A 193 -0.80 0.93 -4.77
C LEU A 193 0.07 -0.07 -4.02
N ARG A 194 0.93 -0.80 -4.73
CA ARG A 194 1.80 -1.82 -4.14
C ARG A 194 3.07 -2.04 -4.94
N VAL A 195 4.09 -2.53 -4.24
CA VAL A 195 5.32 -3.07 -4.81
C VAL A 195 5.57 -4.43 -4.19
N GLN A 196 5.72 -5.45 -5.03
CA GLN A 196 5.91 -6.82 -4.59
C GLN A 196 6.89 -7.56 -5.51
N PRO A 197 7.58 -8.60 -5.02
CA PRO A 197 8.30 -9.53 -5.87
C PRO A 197 7.33 -10.12 -6.90
N SER A 198 7.76 -10.14 -8.17
CA SER A 198 6.97 -10.72 -9.23
C SER A 198 6.86 -12.21 -8.98
N ARG A 199 5.64 -12.73 -9.16
CA ARG A 199 5.42 -14.16 -9.09
C ARG A 199 5.95 -14.76 -10.38
N PRO A 200 6.81 -15.80 -10.34
CA PRO A 200 7.05 -16.56 -11.55
C PRO A 200 5.70 -17.06 -12.04
N LEU A 201 5.27 -16.57 -13.22
CA LEU A 201 4.13 -17.18 -13.89
C LEU A 201 4.54 -18.63 -14.14
N PRO A 202 3.74 -19.63 -13.71
CA PRO A 202 4.04 -21.01 -14.08
C PRO A 202 4.16 -21.06 -15.60
N PRO A 203 5.16 -21.77 -16.15
CA PRO A 203 5.31 -21.90 -17.59
C PRO A 203 3.96 -22.30 -18.20
N ARG A 204 3.57 -21.59 -19.26
CA ARG A 204 2.41 -21.98 -20.06
C ARG A 204 2.78 -23.27 -20.78
N ASP A 205 2.41 -24.40 -20.20
CA ASP A 205 2.28 -25.61 -21.01
C ASP A 205 1.13 -25.38 -21.99
N ALA A 206 1.43 -25.53 -23.28
CA ALA A 206 0.49 -25.34 -24.40
C ALA A 206 -0.77 -26.21 -24.30
N SER A 207 -0.79 -27.18 -23.38
CA SER A 207 -1.87 -28.12 -23.10
C SER A 207 -2.81 -27.69 -21.96
N THR A 208 -2.56 -26.57 -21.24
CA THR A 208 -3.45 -26.20 -20.13
C THR A 208 -4.68 -25.44 -20.64
N PRO A 209 -5.91 -25.91 -20.37
CA PRO A 209 -7.12 -25.21 -20.79
C PRO A 209 -7.22 -23.80 -20.19
N PRO A 210 -7.81 -22.83 -20.90
CA PRO A 210 -8.17 -21.55 -20.32
C PRO A 210 -9.25 -21.78 -19.25
N GLY A 211 -8.89 -21.61 -17.98
CA GLY A 211 -9.80 -21.76 -16.85
C GLY A 211 -9.24 -21.09 -15.59
N PRO A 212 -10.10 -20.71 -14.62
CA PRO A 212 -9.67 -20.09 -13.38
C PRO A 212 -8.79 -21.06 -12.59
N ARG A 213 -7.52 -20.69 -12.38
CA ARG A 213 -6.58 -21.46 -11.56
C ARG A 213 -6.68 -21.01 -10.11
N LEU A 214 -6.85 -21.96 -9.19
CA LEU A 214 -6.71 -21.72 -7.77
C LEU A 214 -5.21 -21.66 -7.44
N PHE A 215 -4.72 -20.49 -7.04
CA PHE A 215 -3.33 -20.32 -6.61
C PHE A 215 -3.23 -20.68 -5.13
N VAL A 216 -2.69 -21.86 -4.80
CA VAL A 216 -2.34 -22.20 -3.42
C VAL A 216 -1.01 -21.52 -3.10
N GLN A 217 -1.07 -20.57 -2.17
CA GLN A 217 0.05 -19.75 -1.70
C GLN A 217 0.88 -20.59 -0.72
N THR A 218 2.04 -21.12 -1.14
CA THR A 218 2.92 -21.87 -0.24
C THR A 218 4.10 -21.06 0.28
N ASP A 219 4.60 -20.07 -0.47
CA ASP A 219 5.65 -19.15 0.00
C ASP A 219 5.58 -17.81 -0.77
N ALA A 220 5.87 -16.69 -0.09
CA ALA A 220 6.04 -15.41 -0.78
C ALA A 220 7.32 -15.45 -1.63
N PRO A 221 7.28 -15.11 -2.94
CA PRO A 221 8.50 -15.01 -3.73
C PRO A 221 9.45 -14.02 -3.07
N ARG A 222 10.71 -14.41 -2.84
CA ARG A 222 11.72 -13.55 -2.18
C ARG A 222 12.64 -12.83 -3.16
N ASN A 223 12.51 -13.12 -4.45
CA ASN A 223 13.43 -12.62 -5.45
C ASN A 223 12.94 -11.29 -6.04
N TRP A 224 13.71 -10.23 -5.80
CA TRP A 224 13.43 -8.87 -6.27
C TRP A 224 14.00 -8.59 -7.67
N ASN A 225 14.69 -9.56 -8.28
CA ASN A 225 15.15 -9.47 -9.67
C ASN A 225 14.00 -9.38 -10.68
N ALA A 226 12.79 -9.74 -10.27
CA ALA A 226 11.56 -9.49 -10.98
C ALA A 226 10.58 -8.91 -9.95
N ALA A 227 10.02 -7.74 -10.22
CA ALA A 227 9.13 -7.07 -9.29
C ALA A 227 7.94 -6.45 -10.03
N GLU A 228 6.76 -6.54 -9.42
CA GLU A 228 5.54 -5.91 -9.89
C GLU A 228 5.29 -4.63 -9.10
N VAL A 229 5.10 -3.54 -9.83
CA VAL A 229 4.62 -2.26 -9.31
C VAL A 229 3.23 -2.04 -9.82
N GLU A 230 2.27 -1.84 -8.91
CA GLU A 230 0.87 -1.62 -9.27
C GLU A 230 0.44 -0.19 -8.98
N PHE A 231 -0.31 0.38 -9.92
CA PHE A 231 -0.93 1.70 -9.83
C PHE A 231 -2.44 1.56 -10.02
N ASP A 232 -3.22 2.20 -9.17
CA ASP A 232 -4.68 2.09 -9.19
C ASP A 232 -5.33 3.43 -9.54
N ILE A 233 -5.78 3.56 -10.80
CA ILE A 233 -6.45 4.75 -11.30
C ILE A 233 -7.95 4.60 -11.06
N SER A 234 -8.52 5.39 -10.14
CA SER A 234 -9.97 5.44 -9.90
C SER A 234 -10.69 6.36 -10.91
N GLY A 235 -11.95 6.03 -11.25
CA GLY A 235 -12.81 6.82 -12.14
C GLY A 235 -13.56 5.97 -13.18
N HIS A 236 -14.36 6.62 -14.04
CA HIS A 236 -14.95 5.94 -15.21
C HIS A 236 -13.81 5.44 -16.12
N GLY A 237 -13.76 4.12 -16.36
CA GLY A 237 -12.64 3.49 -17.07
C GLY A 237 -11.43 3.21 -16.18
N ALA A 238 -11.62 3.01 -14.87
CA ALA A 238 -10.58 2.65 -13.91
C ALA A 238 -9.68 1.50 -14.41
N ARG A 239 -8.38 1.74 -14.44
CA ARG A 239 -7.36 0.77 -14.83
C ARG A 239 -6.32 0.63 -13.74
N SER A 240 -5.89 -0.60 -13.53
CA SER A 240 -4.68 -0.92 -12.81
C SER A 240 -3.55 -1.03 -13.82
N TRP A 241 -2.45 -0.31 -13.60
CA TRP A 241 -1.21 -0.56 -14.32
C TRP A 241 -0.34 -1.47 -13.47
N ILE A 242 0.09 -2.58 -14.05
CA ILE A 242 1.03 -3.51 -13.44
C ILE A 242 2.29 -3.47 -14.28
N VAL A 243 3.36 -3.00 -13.68
CA VAL A 243 4.68 -2.85 -14.30
C VAL A 243 5.57 -3.93 -13.74
N THR A 244 6.00 -4.85 -14.59
CA THR A 244 7.00 -5.85 -14.21
C THR A 244 8.38 -5.37 -14.62
N LEU A 245 9.24 -5.14 -13.64
CA LEU A 245 10.65 -4.84 -13.85
C LEU A 245 11.46 -6.12 -13.68
N THR A 246 12.26 -6.48 -14.69
CA THR A 246 13.19 -7.61 -14.64
C THR A 246 14.63 -7.11 -14.72
N GLY A 247 15.52 -7.77 -13.99
CA GLY A 247 16.95 -7.49 -13.88
C GLY A 247 17.35 -7.38 -12.40
N ASP A 248 18.62 -7.64 -12.07
CA ASP A 248 19.08 -7.61 -10.67
C ASP A 248 19.54 -6.19 -10.29
N LYS A 249 20.71 -5.79 -10.79
CA LYS A 249 21.33 -4.48 -10.50
C LYS A 249 20.84 -3.36 -11.42
N GLN A 250 20.44 -3.69 -12.63
CA GLN A 250 19.93 -2.77 -13.65
C GLN A 250 18.66 -3.34 -14.24
N VAL A 251 17.83 -2.48 -14.81
CA VAL A 251 16.63 -2.90 -15.53
C VAL A 251 17.07 -3.50 -16.86
N GLU A 252 16.64 -4.73 -17.14
CA GLU A 252 16.84 -5.42 -18.42
C GLU A 252 15.56 -5.38 -19.26
N THR A 253 14.40 -5.48 -18.59
CA THR A 253 13.10 -5.45 -19.26
C THR A 253 12.06 -4.76 -18.37
N VAL A 254 11.19 -3.98 -19.01
CA VAL A 254 9.97 -3.43 -18.43
C VAL A 254 8.77 -3.96 -19.22
N ARG A 255 7.88 -4.66 -18.52
CA ARG A 255 6.58 -5.08 -19.07
C ARG A 255 5.47 -4.26 -18.50
N LEU A 256 4.66 -3.69 -19.38
CA LEU A 256 3.51 -2.87 -19.03
C LEU A 256 2.24 -3.66 -19.28
N ARG A 257 1.45 -3.90 -18.23
CA ARG A 257 0.12 -4.48 -18.33
C ARG A 257 -0.90 -3.49 -17.79
N SER A 258 -1.95 -3.21 -18.55
CA SER A 258 -3.13 -2.53 -18.02
C SER A 258 -4.25 -3.54 -17.84
N ALA A 259 -4.86 -3.55 -16.66
CA ALA A 259 -6.03 -4.37 -16.36
C ALA A 259 -7.20 -3.44 -16.00
N MET A 260 -8.38 -3.70 -16.57
CA MET A 260 -9.58 -2.95 -16.17
C MET A 260 -10.00 -3.39 -14.77
N ILE A 261 -10.20 -2.42 -13.87
CA ILE A 261 -10.65 -2.74 -12.52
C ILE A 261 -12.16 -2.67 -12.49
N ILE A 262 -12.80 -3.83 -12.38
CA ILE A 262 -14.23 -3.91 -12.03
C ILE A 262 -14.30 -3.88 -10.50
N ARG A 263 -14.61 -2.70 -9.93
CA ARG A 263 -14.90 -2.60 -8.50
C ARG A 263 -16.40 -2.86 -8.29
N HIS A 264 -16.72 -3.90 -7.53
CA HIS A 264 -18.07 -4.18 -7.04
C HIS A 264 -18.36 -3.38 -5.77
#